data_AF-A0A444Y149-F1
#
_entry.id   AF-A0A444Y149-F1
#
_cell.length_a   1.000
_cell.length_b   1.000
_cell.length_c   1.000
_cell.angle_alpha   90.00
_cell.angle_beta   90.00
_cell.angle_gamma   90.00
#
_symmetry.space_group_name_H-M   'P 1'
#
loop_
_entity.id
_entity.type
_entity.pdbx_description
1 polymer ?
#
loop_
_entity_poly.entity_id
_entity_poly.type
_entity_poly.pdbx_seq_one_letter_code
_entity_poly.pdbx_strand_id
1 'polypeptide(L)'
;MWRFALLDLHVFSLSWRLLELLSRFGVAVTKALIMGTIIEDDSFTKPLGRWPVFYYGMGHMLNDITAACWFTYLLLFLTDIGLSPRDAAVVMLSGQVADGFATIFAGELIDRFGHFKIWHAAGSILVAVSFSSVFGGCLPCKIFGSNSKTFETASYSAFAAIFNVGWAATQVSHMSMVTCITLNSTSRVALASCRNAFTMVANLSLYGVALILFSVISGKTYAGVENQYRWIAYLSILIGCCFVGIFHLATKEPRLKVGVHGSVHARISWVYWFKRVLYYQVALVYVLTRLVLNVSQVSTTTNNFSLIYSSEEKRLEMYRLCCKFGYEENA
;
A
#
# COMPACT_ATOMS: atom_id res chain seq x y z
N MET A 1 19.14 -14.03 -1.10
CA MET A 1 17.82 -13.63 -1.67
C MET A 1 16.67 -14.48 -1.12
N TRP A 2 16.65 -15.81 -1.32
CA TRP A 2 15.56 -16.68 -0.84
C TRP A 2 15.38 -16.77 0.69
N ARG A 3 16.47 -16.70 1.47
CA ARG A 3 16.41 -16.64 2.95
C ARG A 3 15.78 -15.35 3.50
N PHE A 4 15.72 -14.28 2.71
CA PHE A 4 15.19 -12.98 3.12
C PHE A 4 13.70 -12.82 2.79
N ALA A 5 13.23 -13.40 1.68
CA ALA A 5 11.80 -13.56 1.41
C ALA A 5 11.11 -14.37 2.54
N LEU A 6 11.80 -15.37 3.10
CA LEU A 6 11.37 -16.15 4.26
C LEU A 6 11.28 -15.32 5.57
N LEU A 7 12.09 -14.26 5.72
CA LEU A 7 12.04 -13.37 6.88
C LEU A 7 10.87 -12.38 6.80
N ASP A 8 10.60 -11.81 5.62
CA ASP A 8 9.39 -11.01 5.38
C ASP A 8 8.12 -11.86 5.56
N LEU A 9 8.13 -13.11 5.07
CA LEU A 9 7.09 -14.11 5.36
C LEU A 9 6.96 -14.40 6.87
N HIS A 10 8.05 -14.40 7.63
CA HIS A 10 8.03 -14.64 9.08
C HIS A 10 7.50 -13.45 9.88
N VAL A 11 7.86 -12.22 9.52
CA VAL A 11 7.35 -10.99 10.13
C VAL A 11 5.86 -10.82 9.81
N PHE A 12 5.45 -11.10 8.57
CA PHE A 12 4.03 -11.14 8.19
C PHE A 12 3.28 -12.32 8.84
N SER A 13 3.91 -13.48 9.02
CA SER A 13 3.34 -14.62 9.76
C SER A 13 3.14 -14.31 11.25
N LEU A 14 4.06 -13.55 11.88
CA LEU A 14 3.86 -13.06 13.24
C LEU A 14 2.72 -12.05 13.31
N SER A 15 2.63 -11.14 12.33
CA SER A 15 1.50 -10.21 12.18
C SER A 15 0.18 -10.96 11.96
N TRP A 16 0.19 -12.06 11.20
CA TRP A 16 -0.96 -12.95 10.97
C TRP A 16 -1.42 -13.67 12.23
N ARG A 17 -0.49 -14.24 13.03
CA ARG A 17 -0.81 -14.85 14.33
C ARG A 17 -1.35 -13.83 15.33
N LEU A 18 -0.86 -12.60 15.30
CA LEU A 18 -1.35 -11.51 16.15
C LEU A 18 -2.73 -11.00 15.68
N LEU A 19 -2.97 -10.91 14.37
CA LEU A 19 -4.27 -10.62 13.77
C LEU A 19 -5.30 -11.75 13.99
N GLU A 20 -4.87 -13.01 14.00
CA GLU A 20 -5.72 -14.15 14.40
C GLU A 20 -6.08 -14.09 15.89
N LEU A 21 -5.15 -13.68 16.76
CA LEU A 21 -5.43 -13.46 18.18
C LEU A 21 -6.39 -12.28 18.42
N LEU A 22 -6.21 -11.17 17.69
CA LEU A 22 -7.10 -10.00 17.74
C LEU A 22 -8.48 -10.31 17.12
N SER A 23 -8.52 -11.11 16.05
CA SER A 23 -9.76 -11.64 15.45
C SER A 23 -10.51 -12.54 16.42
N ARG A 24 -9.83 -13.43 17.15
CA ARG A 24 -10.43 -14.28 18.19
C ARG A 24 -11.01 -13.46 19.35
N PHE A 25 -10.37 -12.36 19.75
CA PHE A 25 -10.90 -11.42 20.74
C PHE A 25 -12.11 -10.63 20.20
N GLY A 26 -12.09 -10.18 18.94
CA GLY A 26 -13.22 -9.49 18.31
C GLY A 26 -14.45 -10.39 18.09
N VAL A 27 -14.24 -11.67 17.79
CA VAL A 27 -15.32 -12.67 17.65
C VAL A 27 -15.98 -12.99 19.00
N ALA A 28 -15.23 -12.97 20.10
CA ALA A 28 -15.79 -13.16 21.44
C ALA A 28 -16.72 -12.01 21.86
N VAL A 29 -16.40 -10.77 21.49
CA VAL A 29 -17.25 -9.59 21.77
C VAL A 29 -18.49 -9.55 20.86
N THR A 30 -18.37 -10.02 19.61
CA THR A 30 -19.50 -10.01 18.64
C THR A 30 -20.56 -11.08 18.97
N LYS A 31 -20.15 -12.23 19.54
CA LYS A 31 -21.10 -13.30 19.94
C LYS A 31 -21.99 -12.93 21.13
N ALA A 32 -21.62 -11.95 21.94
CA ALA A 32 -22.40 -11.55 23.11
C ALA A 32 -23.57 -10.59 22.80
N LEU A 33 -23.67 -10.05 21.56
CA LEU A 33 -24.56 -8.92 21.28
C LEU A 33 -25.71 -9.17 20.29
N ILE A 34 -25.82 -10.36 19.70
CA ILE A 34 -26.85 -10.64 18.68
C ILE A 34 -27.52 -11.98 18.97
N MET A 35 -28.41 -11.99 19.96
CA MET A 35 -29.49 -12.98 20.07
C MET A 35 -30.80 -12.20 19.89
N GLY A 36 -31.23 -12.05 18.64
CA GLY A 36 -32.43 -11.33 18.26
C GLY A 36 -32.84 -11.78 16.86
N THR A 37 -33.85 -12.63 16.83
CA THR A 37 -34.41 -13.35 15.69
C THR A 37 -34.81 -12.40 14.56
N ILE A 38 -34.28 -12.57 13.34
CA ILE A 38 -34.74 -11.86 12.14
C ILE A 38 -34.86 -12.86 10.99
N ILE A 39 -36.03 -12.84 10.34
CA ILE A 39 -36.39 -13.58 9.14
C ILE A 39 -35.49 -13.09 7.99
N GLU A 40 -34.60 -13.96 7.49
CA GLU A 40 -33.52 -13.64 6.53
C GLU A 40 -34.01 -13.54 5.08
N ASP A 41 -33.55 -12.50 4.38
CA ASP A 41 -33.41 -12.50 2.92
C ASP A 41 -32.24 -13.44 2.58
N ASP A 42 -32.60 -14.70 2.32
CA ASP A 42 -31.81 -15.95 2.33
C ASP A 42 -30.61 -15.98 1.35
N SER A 43 -30.29 -14.90 0.63
CA SER A 43 -29.15 -14.83 -0.29
C SER A 43 -27.86 -14.23 0.30
N PHE A 44 -27.96 -13.41 1.36
CA PHE A 44 -26.80 -12.69 1.93
C PHE A 44 -26.12 -13.40 3.10
N THR A 45 -26.81 -14.39 3.66
CA THR A 45 -26.34 -15.25 4.75
C THR A 45 -25.72 -16.54 4.20
N LYS A 46 -26.04 -16.88 2.95
CA LYS A 46 -25.37 -17.95 2.20
C LYS A 46 -23.89 -17.64 1.97
N PRO A 47 -23.04 -18.67 2.02
CA PRO A 47 -21.61 -18.51 1.77
C PRO A 47 -21.36 -18.06 0.33
N LEU A 48 -20.41 -17.13 0.15
CA LEU A 48 -20.02 -16.66 -1.17
C LEU A 48 -19.32 -17.75 -1.98
N GLY A 49 -19.55 -17.75 -3.30
CA GLY A 49 -18.75 -18.53 -4.24
C GLY A 49 -17.29 -18.08 -4.29
N ARG A 50 -16.42 -18.94 -4.83
CA ARG A 50 -14.96 -18.68 -4.91
C ARG A 50 -14.61 -17.50 -5.81
N TRP A 51 -15.34 -17.33 -6.91
CA TRP A 51 -15.08 -16.28 -7.91
C TRP A 51 -15.29 -14.85 -7.38
N PRO A 52 -16.42 -14.50 -6.72
CA PRO A 52 -16.58 -13.20 -6.07
C PRO A 52 -15.47 -12.88 -5.06
N VAL A 53 -15.02 -13.87 -4.29
CA VAL A 53 -13.94 -13.71 -3.32
C VAL A 53 -12.63 -13.38 -4.01
N PHE A 54 -12.30 -14.12 -5.08
CA PHE A 54 -11.10 -13.90 -5.87
C PHE A 54 -11.07 -12.52 -6.52
N TYR A 55 -12.14 -12.13 -7.22
CA TYR A 55 -12.21 -10.82 -7.87
C TYR A 55 -12.13 -9.67 -6.87
N TYR A 56 -12.80 -9.79 -5.71
CA TYR A 56 -12.69 -8.79 -4.65
C TYR A 56 -11.25 -8.61 -4.17
N GLY A 57 -10.51 -9.71 -3.97
CA GLY A 57 -9.12 -9.67 -3.55
C GLY A 57 -8.19 -8.90 -4.51
N MET A 58 -8.46 -8.97 -5.81
CA MET A 58 -7.67 -8.27 -6.85
C MET A 58 -7.82 -6.74 -6.80
N GLY A 59 -8.94 -6.23 -6.26
CA GLY A 59 -9.28 -4.81 -6.32
C GLY A 59 -8.25 -3.88 -5.65
N HIS A 60 -7.55 -4.38 -4.63
CA HIS A 60 -6.56 -3.57 -3.89
C HIS A 60 -5.12 -3.67 -4.42
N MET A 61 -4.88 -4.46 -5.47
CA MET A 61 -3.54 -4.77 -5.97
C MET A 61 -2.72 -3.53 -6.33
N LEU A 62 -3.31 -2.54 -7.01
CA LEU A 62 -2.62 -1.30 -7.38
C LEU A 62 -2.11 -0.53 -6.15
N ASN A 63 -2.96 -0.40 -5.13
CA ASN A 63 -2.61 0.26 -3.88
C ASN A 63 -1.50 -0.48 -3.14
N ASP A 64 -1.53 -1.81 -3.13
CA ASP A 64 -0.52 -2.62 -2.43
C ASP A 64 0.84 -2.59 -3.14
N ILE A 65 0.88 -2.71 -4.47
CA ILE A 65 2.14 -2.64 -5.24
C ILE A 65 2.78 -1.25 -5.09
N THR A 66 1.97 -0.19 -5.20
CA THR A 66 2.48 1.18 -5.08
C THR A 66 2.91 1.51 -3.65
N ALA A 67 2.20 1.03 -2.63
CA ALA A 67 2.63 1.16 -1.23
C ALA A 67 3.94 0.41 -0.95
N ALA A 68 4.10 -0.81 -1.49
CA ALA A 68 5.33 -1.58 -1.37
C ALA A 68 6.52 -0.78 -1.94
N CYS A 69 6.33 -0.18 -3.11
CA CYS A 69 7.35 0.63 -3.77
C CYS A 69 7.61 1.95 -3.03
N TRP A 70 6.55 2.59 -2.55
CA TRP A 70 6.62 3.79 -1.72
C TRP A 70 7.49 3.58 -0.48
N PHE A 71 7.24 2.53 0.31
CA PHE A 71 7.98 2.29 1.55
C PHE A 71 9.39 1.75 1.34
N THR A 72 9.68 1.11 0.20
CA THR A 72 11.00 0.52 -0.07
C THR A 72 11.93 1.42 -0.86
N TYR A 73 11.42 2.14 -1.86
CA TYR A 73 12.25 2.84 -2.85
C TYR A 73 12.11 4.36 -2.87
N LEU A 74 11.03 4.94 -2.33
CA LEU A 74 10.81 6.39 -2.43
C LEU A 74 11.94 7.20 -1.81
N LEU A 75 12.32 6.89 -0.57
CA LEU A 75 13.37 7.66 0.12
C LEU A 75 14.71 7.54 -0.60
N LEU A 76 15.07 6.33 -1.06
CA LEU A 76 16.29 6.09 -1.84
C LEU A 76 16.27 6.92 -3.13
N PHE A 77 15.16 6.86 -3.88
CA PHE A 77 14.99 7.63 -5.09
C PHE A 77 15.14 9.14 -4.84
N LEU A 78 14.47 9.68 -3.81
CA LEU A 78 14.54 11.11 -3.48
C LEU A 78 15.95 11.54 -3.06
N THR A 79 16.69 10.71 -2.32
CA THR A 79 18.08 11.01 -1.97
C THR A 79 19.02 10.92 -3.17
N ASP A 80 18.81 9.95 -4.06
CA ASP A 80 19.66 9.73 -5.24
C ASP A 80 19.52 10.85 -6.29
N ILE A 81 18.33 11.46 -6.40
CA ILE A 81 18.12 12.66 -7.24
C ILE A 81 18.68 13.95 -6.60
N GLY A 82 19.23 13.85 -5.38
CA GLY A 82 19.93 14.94 -4.69
C GLY A 82 19.05 15.81 -3.82
N LEU A 83 17.93 15.31 -3.27
CA LEU A 83 17.31 15.95 -2.11
C LEU A 83 18.08 15.57 -0.84
N SER A 84 18.13 16.48 0.13
CA SER A 84 18.68 16.15 1.44
C SER A 84 17.81 15.08 2.11
N PRO A 85 18.36 14.20 2.97
CA PRO A 85 17.57 13.22 3.72
C PRO A 85 16.43 13.85 4.54
N ARG A 86 16.63 15.09 5.01
CA ARG A 86 15.61 15.88 5.69
C ARG A 86 14.44 16.21 4.76
N ASP A 87 14.72 16.68 3.56
CA ASP A 87 13.68 17.07 2.59
C ASP A 87 12.93 15.85 2.05
N ALA A 88 13.64 14.73 1.82
CA ALA A 88 13.02 13.45 1.45
C ALA A 88 12.06 12.95 2.56
N ALA A 89 12.45 13.10 3.83
CA ALA A 89 11.59 12.77 4.97
C ALA A 89 10.36 13.69 5.04
N VAL A 90 10.49 14.98 4.72
CA VAL A 90 9.35 15.92 4.63
C VAL A 90 8.36 15.49 3.56
N VAL A 91 8.85 15.09 2.37
CA VAL A 91 7.99 14.56 1.29
C VAL A 91 7.22 13.34 1.78
N MET A 92 7.91 12.36 2.40
CA MET A 92 7.24 11.17 2.90
C MET A 92 6.22 11.50 4.01
N LEU A 93 6.56 12.41 4.93
CA LEU A 93 5.69 12.85 6.01
C LEU A 93 4.43 13.55 5.49
N SER A 94 4.56 14.38 4.44
CA SER A 94 3.43 15.07 3.82
C SER A 94 2.36 14.09 3.34
N GLY A 95 2.79 12.96 2.76
CA GLY A 95 1.90 11.87 2.39
C GLY A 95 1.18 11.29 3.62
N GLN A 96 1.90 10.94 4.69
CA GLN A 96 1.29 10.33 5.89
C GLN A 96 0.24 11.24 6.54
N VAL A 97 0.50 12.55 6.58
CA VAL A 97 -0.46 13.54 7.07
C VAL A 97 -1.68 13.58 6.15
N ALA A 98 -1.48 13.62 4.83
CA ALA A 98 -2.56 13.62 3.86
C ALA A 98 -3.44 12.36 3.96
N ASP A 99 -2.83 11.17 4.14
CA ASP A 99 -3.55 9.90 4.33
C ASP A 99 -4.48 9.95 5.56
N GLY A 100 -3.98 10.47 6.68
CA GLY A 100 -4.75 10.58 7.92
C GLY A 100 -6.01 11.45 7.76
N PHE A 101 -5.88 12.60 7.08
CA PHE A 101 -7.04 13.45 6.78
C PHE A 101 -7.94 12.82 5.73
N ALA A 102 -7.37 12.33 4.62
CA ALA A 102 -8.10 11.78 3.50
C ALA A 102 -8.94 10.57 3.91
N THR A 103 -8.45 9.72 4.81
CA THR A 103 -9.20 8.56 5.32
C THR A 103 -10.49 8.99 6.04
N ILE A 104 -10.44 10.04 6.85
CA ILE A 104 -11.62 10.58 7.55
C ILE A 104 -12.61 11.17 6.56
N PHE A 105 -12.12 12.03 5.65
CA PHE A 105 -12.97 12.68 4.66
C PHE A 105 -13.57 11.68 3.67
N ALA A 106 -12.78 10.73 3.16
CA ALA A 106 -13.25 9.69 2.26
C ALA A 106 -14.33 8.83 2.92
N GLY A 107 -14.14 8.42 4.18
CA GLY A 107 -15.15 7.66 4.93
C GLY A 107 -16.48 8.42 5.04
N GLU A 108 -16.40 9.69 5.47
CA GLU A 108 -17.58 10.57 5.58
C GLU A 108 -18.31 10.79 4.25
N LEU A 109 -17.56 10.98 3.16
CA LEU A 109 -18.12 11.23 1.84
C LEU A 109 -18.70 9.96 1.23
N ILE A 110 -18.03 8.81 1.38
CA ILE A 110 -18.54 7.51 0.94
C ILE A 110 -19.83 7.16 1.68
N ASP A 111 -19.90 7.42 2.98
CA ASP A 111 -21.12 7.16 3.77
C ASP A 111 -22.30 8.05 3.33
N ARG A 112 -22.05 9.29 2.89
CA ARG A 112 -23.09 10.23 2.42
C ARG A 112 -23.53 9.99 0.98
N PHE A 113 -22.57 9.80 0.08
CA PHE A 113 -22.80 9.73 -1.36
C PHE A 113 -22.92 8.30 -1.89
N GLY A 114 -22.50 7.29 -1.11
CA GLY A 114 -22.47 5.90 -1.56
C GLY A 114 -21.48 5.68 -2.72
N HIS A 115 -21.79 4.70 -3.58
CA HIS A 115 -21.04 4.39 -4.80
C HIS A 115 -19.56 4.01 -4.61
N PHE A 116 -19.33 2.94 -3.83
CA PHE A 116 -17.98 2.47 -3.51
C PHE A 116 -17.07 2.27 -4.72
N LYS A 117 -17.60 1.75 -5.85
CA LYS A 117 -16.78 1.52 -7.05
C LYS A 117 -16.36 2.83 -7.72
N ILE A 118 -17.17 3.87 -7.70
CA ILE A 118 -16.79 5.18 -8.26
C ILE A 118 -15.66 5.79 -7.43
N TRP A 119 -15.79 5.78 -6.09
CA TRP A 119 -14.72 6.25 -5.19
C TRP A 119 -13.45 5.43 -5.34
N HIS A 120 -13.57 4.12 -5.47
CA HIS A 120 -12.43 3.24 -5.74
C HIS A 120 -11.77 3.55 -7.07
N ALA A 121 -12.53 3.73 -8.15
CA ALA A 121 -11.99 4.04 -9.47
C ALA A 121 -11.29 5.40 -9.48
N ALA A 122 -11.93 6.42 -8.90
CA ALA A 122 -11.36 7.76 -8.78
C ALA A 122 -10.05 7.76 -7.98
N GLY A 123 -10.03 7.06 -6.83
CA GLY A 123 -8.81 6.89 -6.03
C GLY A 123 -7.71 6.15 -6.78
N SER A 124 -8.05 5.09 -7.52
CA SER A 124 -7.09 4.29 -8.30
C SER A 124 -6.48 5.09 -9.46
N ILE A 125 -7.27 5.91 -10.15
CA ILE A 125 -6.78 6.83 -11.19
C ILE A 125 -5.86 7.87 -10.57
N LEU A 126 -6.25 8.44 -9.43
CA LEU A 126 -5.45 9.44 -8.73
C LEU A 126 -4.08 8.85 -8.34
N VAL A 127 -4.07 7.64 -7.77
CA VAL A 127 -2.85 6.87 -7.44
C VAL A 127 -1.97 6.67 -8.67
N ALA A 128 -2.52 6.18 -9.79
CA ALA A 128 -1.74 5.89 -10.98
C ALA A 128 -1.06 7.15 -11.55
N VAL A 129 -1.80 8.28 -11.61
CA VAL A 129 -1.29 9.55 -12.15
C VAL A 129 -0.26 10.18 -11.22
N SER A 130 -0.55 10.25 -9.91
CA SER A 130 0.35 10.86 -8.95
C SER A 130 1.62 10.04 -8.76
N PHE A 131 1.52 8.71 -8.70
CA PHE A 131 2.68 7.83 -8.54
C PHE A 131 3.60 7.89 -9.77
N SER A 132 3.03 7.96 -10.98
CA SER A 132 3.80 8.23 -12.20
C SER A 132 4.55 9.56 -12.11
N SER A 133 3.93 10.58 -11.53
CA SER A 133 4.52 11.92 -11.40
C SER A 133 5.62 11.99 -10.33
N VAL A 134 5.52 11.20 -9.26
CA VAL A 134 6.56 11.13 -8.21
C VAL A 134 7.86 10.54 -8.75
N PHE A 135 7.80 9.50 -9.59
CA PHE A 135 8.99 8.88 -10.17
C PHE A 135 9.40 9.47 -11.54
N GLY A 136 8.48 10.12 -12.24
CA GLY A 136 8.69 10.76 -13.55
C GLY A 136 9.53 12.06 -13.53
N GLY A 137 10.03 12.45 -12.35
CA GLY A 137 10.77 13.69 -12.11
C GLY A 137 9.87 14.90 -11.84
N CYS A 138 10.46 16.03 -11.48
CA CYS A 138 9.69 17.24 -11.14
C CYS A 138 9.06 17.89 -12.39
N LEU A 139 7.86 17.44 -12.77
CA LEU A 139 7.06 18.03 -13.85
C LEU A 139 6.82 19.54 -13.64
N PRO A 140 6.47 20.04 -12.43
CA PRO A 140 6.31 21.46 -12.17
C PRO A 140 7.61 22.25 -12.32
N CYS A 141 8.77 21.68 -11.97
CA CYS A 141 10.06 22.35 -12.14
C CYS A 141 10.37 22.60 -13.62
N LYS A 142 10.00 21.66 -14.50
CA LYS A 142 10.14 21.82 -15.96
C LYS A 142 9.17 22.85 -16.55
N ILE A 143 7.94 22.91 -16.02
CA ILE A 143 6.90 23.85 -16.51
C ILE A 143 7.19 25.29 -16.05
N PHE A 144 7.60 25.47 -14.79
CA PHE A 144 7.82 26.79 -14.20
C PHE A 144 9.27 27.29 -14.28
N GLY A 145 10.20 26.48 -14.80
CA GLY A 145 11.60 26.87 -15.00
C GLY A 145 12.38 27.17 -13.71
N SER A 146 11.89 26.72 -12.55
CA SER A 146 12.49 26.98 -11.24
C SER A 146 13.28 25.76 -10.77
N ASN A 147 14.60 25.94 -10.62
CA ASN A 147 15.53 24.92 -10.14
C ASN A 147 15.83 25.05 -8.63
N SER A 148 15.00 25.78 -7.88
CA SER A 148 15.17 25.88 -6.43
C SER A 148 14.85 24.55 -5.75
N LYS A 149 15.76 24.05 -4.91
CA LYS A 149 15.56 22.82 -4.14
C LYS A 149 14.31 22.87 -3.26
N THR A 150 13.96 24.05 -2.73
CA THR A 150 12.71 24.24 -1.96
C THR A 150 11.46 24.04 -2.82
N PHE A 151 11.47 24.52 -4.07
CA PHE A 151 10.36 24.36 -4.99
C PHE A 151 10.22 22.90 -5.46
N GLU A 152 11.35 22.23 -5.66
CA GLU A 152 11.41 20.79 -5.96
C GLU A 152 10.80 19.96 -4.82
N THR A 153 11.23 20.20 -3.57
CA THR A 153 10.68 19.52 -2.39
C THR A 153 9.19 19.79 -2.22
N ALA A 154 8.73 21.04 -2.42
CA ALA A 154 7.31 21.38 -2.35
C ALA A 154 6.49 20.64 -3.40
N SER A 155 7.02 20.52 -4.63
CA SER A 155 6.37 19.80 -5.73
C SER A 155 6.24 18.31 -5.43
N TYR A 156 7.32 17.66 -4.99
CA TYR A 156 7.26 16.25 -4.58
C TYR A 156 6.32 16.03 -3.39
N SER A 157 6.29 16.95 -2.42
CA SER A 157 5.37 16.90 -1.28
C SER A 157 3.90 17.01 -1.71
N ALA A 158 3.59 17.85 -2.71
CA ALA A 158 2.25 17.96 -3.26
C ALA A 158 1.80 16.65 -3.93
N PHE A 159 2.63 16.06 -4.79
CA PHE A 159 2.31 14.78 -5.42
C PHE A 159 2.24 13.62 -4.43
N ALA A 160 3.11 13.62 -3.41
CA ALA A 160 3.06 12.70 -2.27
C ALA A 160 1.73 12.77 -1.53
N ALA A 161 1.26 13.99 -1.23
CA ALA A 161 -0.04 14.20 -0.60
C ALA A 161 -1.19 13.70 -1.48
N ILE A 162 -1.18 14.04 -2.77
CA ILE A 162 -2.22 13.61 -3.73
C ILE A 162 -2.25 12.08 -3.87
N PHE A 163 -1.08 11.44 -3.95
CA PHE A 163 -0.96 9.98 -3.98
C PHE A 163 -1.62 9.35 -2.76
N ASN A 164 -1.32 9.85 -1.56
CA ASN A 164 -1.89 9.31 -0.33
C ASN A 164 -3.39 9.59 -0.19
N VAL A 165 -3.89 10.70 -0.74
CA VAL A 165 -5.34 10.95 -0.85
C VAL A 165 -6.01 9.88 -1.73
N GLY A 166 -5.42 9.57 -2.89
CA GLY A 166 -5.93 8.53 -3.79
C GLY A 166 -5.85 7.13 -3.16
N TRP A 167 -4.76 6.87 -2.44
CA TRP A 167 -4.55 5.62 -1.72
C TRP A 167 -5.63 5.43 -0.64
N ALA A 168 -5.87 6.44 0.19
CA ALA A 168 -6.90 6.44 1.24
C ALA A 168 -8.30 6.24 0.65
N ALA A 169 -8.65 6.98 -0.41
CA ALA A 169 -9.95 6.85 -1.07
C ALA A 169 -10.20 5.42 -1.60
N THR A 170 -9.19 4.81 -2.20
CA THR A 170 -9.27 3.41 -2.70
C THR A 170 -9.36 2.41 -1.55
N GLN A 171 -8.60 2.61 -0.47
CA GLN A 171 -8.59 1.71 0.69
C GLN A 171 -9.93 1.73 1.44
N VAL A 172 -10.42 2.92 1.77
CA VAL A 172 -11.68 3.06 2.52
C VAL A 172 -12.84 2.52 1.70
N SER A 173 -12.93 2.86 0.42
CA SER A 173 -13.97 2.33 -0.46
C SER A 173 -13.90 0.81 -0.60
N HIS A 174 -12.71 0.23 -0.79
CA HIS A 174 -12.52 -1.22 -0.90
C HIS A 174 -12.97 -1.95 0.36
N MET A 175 -12.46 -1.54 1.53
CA MET A 175 -12.76 -2.20 2.80
C MET A 175 -14.23 -2.09 3.22
N SER A 176 -14.87 -0.96 2.93
CA SER A 176 -16.30 -0.77 3.21
C SER A 176 -17.20 -1.64 2.33
N MET A 177 -16.74 -2.12 1.17
CA MET A 177 -17.53 -3.02 0.32
C MET A 177 -17.75 -4.40 0.95
N VAL A 178 -16.83 -4.91 1.79
CA VAL A 178 -16.94 -6.26 2.39
C VAL A 178 -18.25 -6.45 3.14
N THR A 179 -18.62 -5.45 3.94
CA THR A 179 -19.84 -5.48 4.77
C THR A 179 -21.11 -5.38 3.93
N CYS A 180 -21.01 -4.83 2.72
CA CYS A 180 -22.11 -4.72 1.77
C CYS A 180 -22.25 -5.96 0.86
N ILE A 181 -21.15 -6.70 0.63
CA ILE A 181 -21.14 -7.91 -0.20
C ILE A 181 -21.73 -9.11 0.55
N THR A 182 -21.44 -9.29 1.83
CA THR A 182 -21.92 -10.45 2.60
C THR A 182 -22.10 -10.14 4.09
N LEU A 183 -23.16 -10.71 4.67
CA LEU A 183 -23.41 -10.68 6.11
C LEU A 183 -22.80 -11.88 6.83
N ASN A 184 -22.42 -12.92 6.08
CA ASN A 184 -21.82 -14.14 6.59
C ASN A 184 -20.39 -13.90 7.07
N SER A 185 -20.11 -14.21 8.34
CA SER A 185 -18.80 -13.99 8.97
C SER A 185 -17.67 -14.77 8.29
N THR A 186 -17.90 -16.03 7.92
CA THR A 186 -16.93 -16.87 7.21
C THR A 186 -16.58 -16.29 5.85
N SER A 187 -17.57 -15.78 5.11
CA SER A 187 -17.35 -15.16 3.81
C SER A 187 -16.58 -13.83 3.92
N ARG A 188 -16.83 -13.02 4.96
CA ARG A 188 -16.03 -11.81 5.25
C ARG A 188 -14.57 -12.14 5.54
N VAL A 189 -14.33 -13.21 6.33
CA VAL A 189 -12.97 -13.70 6.59
C VAL A 189 -12.29 -14.17 5.30
N ALA A 190 -13.02 -14.88 4.42
CA ALA A 190 -12.48 -15.31 3.14
C ALA A 190 -12.11 -14.14 2.22
N LEU A 191 -12.95 -13.10 2.14
CA LEU A 191 -12.67 -11.86 1.40
C LEU A 191 -11.42 -11.15 1.93
N ALA A 192 -11.31 -11.00 3.25
CA ALA A 192 -10.16 -10.37 3.89
C ALA A 192 -8.87 -11.19 3.71
N SER A 193 -8.95 -12.51 3.86
CA SER A 193 -7.83 -13.42 3.65
C SER A 193 -7.35 -13.39 2.19
N CYS A 194 -8.26 -13.41 1.23
CA CYS A 194 -7.92 -13.32 -0.19
C CYS A 194 -7.26 -11.98 -0.52
N ARG A 195 -7.77 -10.86 0.00
CA ARG A 195 -7.11 -9.55 -0.13
C ARG A 195 -5.67 -9.59 0.38
N ASN A 196 -5.46 -10.11 1.58
CA ASN A 196 -4.12 -10.20 2.17
C ASN A 196 -3.18 -11.10 1.35
N ALA A 197 -3.69 -12.18 0.74
CA ALA A 197 -2.90 -13.00 -0.17
C ALA A 197 -2.47 -12.19 -1.42
N PHE A 198 -3.38 -11.39 -1.98
CA PHE A 198 -3.04 -10.49 -3.08
C PHE A 198 -2.04 -9.40 -2.68
N THR A 199 -2.09 -8.89 -1.45
CA THR A 199 -1.05 -7.99 -0.92
C THR A 199 0.34 -8.65 -0.90
N MET A 200 0.42 -9.95 -0.56
CA MET A 200 1.69 -10.67 -0.63
C MET A 200 2.16 -10.83 -2.08
N VAL A 201 1.25 -11.14 -2.99
CA VAL A 201 1.54 -11.21 -4.43
C VAL A 201 2.01 -9.86 -4.96
N ALA A 202 1.39 -8.75 -4.54
CA ALA A 202 1.80 -7.39 -4.88
C ALA A 202 3.25 -7.12 -4.49
N ASN A 203 3.60 -7.37 -3.22
CA ASN A 203 4.95 -7.18 -2.71
C ASN A 203 5.99 -8.03 -3.47
N LEU A 204 5.69 -9.32 -3.69
CA LEU A 204 6.56 -10.21 -4.45
C LEU A 204 6.71 -9.79 -5.91
N SER A 205 5.63 -9.33 -6.54
CA SER A 205 5.63 -8.88 -7.92
C SER A 205 6.53 -7.65 -8.12
N LEU A 206 6.53 -6.70 -7.17
CA LEU A 206 7.42 -5.55 -7.20
C LEU A 206 8.89 -5.97 -7.20
N TYR A 207 9.28 -6.89 -6.30
CA TYR A 207 10.64 -7.41 -6.27
C TYR A 207 11.00 -8.16 -7.56
N GLY A 208 10.05 -8.93 -8.12
CA GLY A 208 10.23 -9.58 -9.41
C GLY A 208 10.49 -8.58 -10.54
N VAL A 209 9.68 -7.52 -10.64
CA VAL A 209 9.84 -6.44 -11.62
C VAL A 209 11.19 -5.74 -11.44
N ALA A 210 11.57 -5.41 -10.20
CA ALA A 210 12.84 -4.78 -9.90
C ALA A 210 14.03 -5.66 -10.30
N LEU A 211 14.01 -6.96 -9.99
CA LEU A 211 15.07 -7.90 -10.37
C LEU A 211 15.24 -8.01 -11.88
N ILE A 212 14.15 -8.13 -12.62
CA ILE A 212 14.18 -8.17 -14.09
C ILE A 212 14.78 -6.87 -14.63
N LEU A 213 14.31 -5.71 -14.16
CA LEU A 213 14.80 -4.43 -14.66
C LEU A 213 16.27 -4.16 -14.31
N PHE A 214 16.73 -4.57 -13.12
CA PHE A 214 18.15 -4.47 -12.77
C PHE A 214 19.04 -5.41 -13.59
N SER A 215 18.51 -6.53 -14.09
CA SER A 215 19.25 -7.42 -15.00
C SER A 215 19.33 -6.88 -16.44
N VAL A 216 18.33 -6.10 -16.88
CA VAL A 216 18.20 -5.63 -18.26
C VAL A 216 18.86 -4.26 -18.45
N ILE A 217 18.71 -3.36 -17.48
CA ILE A 217 19.21 -1.98 -17.57
C ILE A 217 20.50 -1.87 -16.77
N SER A 218 21.62 -1.54 -17.41
CA SER A 218 22.88 -1.27 -16.73
C SER A 218 22.87 0.11 -16.06
N GLY A 219 22.84 0.14 -14.72
CA GLY A 219 22.86 1.37 -13.90
C GLY A 219 24.24 2.03 -13.78
N LYS A 220 24.98 2.15 -14.89
CA LYS A 220 26.37 2.68 -14.87
C LYS A 220 26.43 4.21 -14.73
N THR A 221 25.31 4.92 -14.90
CA THR A 221 25.20 6.38 -14.83
C THR A 221 23.99 6.79 -14.01
N TYR A 222 24.03 7.99 -13.39
CA TYR A 222 22.92 8.55 -12.62
C TYR A 222 21.59 8.57 -13.41
N ALA A 223 21.63 8.94 -14.70
CA ALA A 223 20.46 8.89 -15.57
C ALA A 223 19.94 7.46 -15.83
N GLY A 224 20.82 6.46 -15.80
CA GLY A 224 20.45 5.06 -15.91
C GLY A 224 19.69 4.56 -14.68
N VAL A 225 20.12 4.96 -13.48
CA VAL A 225 19.46 4.63 -12.21
C VAL A 225 18.08 5.28 -12.11
N GLU A 226 17.97 6.56 -12.47
CA GLU A 226 16.68 7.25 -12.50
C GLU A 226 15.70 6.57 -13.47
N ASN A 227 16.19 6.16 -14.64
CA ASN A 227 15.38 5.45 -15.63
C ASN A 227 14.96 4.05 -15.14
N GLN A 228 15.81 3.34 -14.39
CA GLN A 228 15.43 2.06 -13.76
C GLN A 228 14.23 2.22 -12.83
N TYR A 229 14.29 3.17 -11.89
CA TYR A 229 13.19 3.40 -10.94
C TYR A 229 11.90 3.85 -11.63
N ARG A 230 12.00 4.67 -12.68
CA ARG A 230 10.84 5.05 -13.51
C ARG A 230 10.16 3.84 -14.15
N TRP A 231 10.94 2.96 -14.77
CA TRP A 231 10.39 1.75 -15.39
C TRP A 231 9.79 0.78 -14.36
N ILE A 232 10.41 0.67 -13.17
CA ILE A 232 9.82 -0.10 -12.06
C ILE A 232 8.44 0.47 -11.72
N ALA A 233 8.35 1.78 -11.48
CA ALA A 233 7.09 2.44 -11.15
C ALA A 233 6.02 2.27 -12.24
N TYR A 234 6.37 2.49 -13.51
CA TYR A 234 5.42 2.41 -14.63
C TYR A 234 4.92 0.98 -14.87
N LEU A 235 5.80 -0.03 -14.84
CA LEU A 235 5.38 -1.44 -14.97
C LEU A 235 4.52 -1.87 -13.78
N SER A 236 4.88 -1.46 -12.57
CA SER A 236 4.09 -1.70 -11.36
C SER A 236 2.68 -1.10 -11.44
N ILE A 237 2.55 0.14 -11.91
CA ILE A 237 1.25 0.78 -12.15
C ILE A 237 0.47 0.01 -13.21
N LEU A 238 1.10 -0.34 -14.35
CA LEU A 238 0.44 -1.06 -15.43
C LEU A 238 -0.16 -2.38 -14.93
N ILE A 239 0.64 -3.17 -14.21
CA ILE A 239 0.19 -4.43 -13.60
C ILE A 239 -0.99 -4.14 -12.66
N GLY A 240 -0.83 -3.20 -11.72
CA GLY A 240 -1.89 -2.83 -10.77
C GLY A 240 -3.19 -2.40 -11.45
N CYS A 241 -3.11 -1.56 -12.49
CA CYS A 241 -4.26 -1.09 -13.26
C CYS A 241 -4.98 -2.23 -13.98
N CYS A 242 -4.26 -3.23 -14.51
CA CYS A 242 -4.89 -4.42 -15.09
C CYS A 242 -5.74 -5.18 -14.05
N PHE A 243 -5.22 -5.39 -12.84
CA PHE A 243 -5.96 -6.05 -11.75
C PHE A 243 -7.19 -5.23 -11.31
N VAL A 244 -7.03 -3.91 -11.18
CA VAL A 244 -8.15 -2.99 -10.87
C VAL A 244 -9.22 -3.02 -11.96
N GLY A 245 -8.82 -3.05 -13.24
CA GLY A 245 -9.74 -3.18 -14.37
C GLY A 245 -10.55 -4.47 -14.32
N ILE A 246 -9.90 -5.61 -14.04
CA ILE A 246 -10.58 -6.90 -13.87
C ILE A 246 -11.56 -6.83 -12.69
N PHE A 247 -11.15 -6.25 -11.56
CA PHE A 247 -12.03 -6.05 -10.41
C PHE A 247 -13.27 -5.24 -10.79
N HIS A 248 -13.12 -4.14 -11.53
CA HIS A 248 -14.24 -3.30 -11.94
C HIS A 248 -15.19 -4.00 -12.93
N LEU A 249 -14.67 -4.84 -13.83
CA LEU A 249 -15.49 -5.58 -14.78
C LEU A 249 -16.19 -6.80 -14.14
N ALA A 250 -15.51 -7.50 -13.22
CA ALA A 250 -15.98 -8.78 -12.68
C ALA A 250 -16.86 -8.65 -11.44
N THR A 251 -16.78 -7.54 -10.70
CA THR A 251 -17.61 -7.32 -9.51
C THR A 251 -18.87 -6.51 -9.85
N LYS A 252 -20.02 -6.89 -9.29
CA LYS A 252 -21.22 -6.05 -9.35
C LYS A 252 -21.13 -4.94 -8.29
N GLU A 253 -21.70 -3.77 -8.57
CA GLU A 253 -21.70 -2.67 -7.61
C GLU A 253 -22.48 -3.06 -6.34
N PRO A 254 -21.82 -3.14 -5.18
CA PRO A 254 -22.53 -3.39 -3.93
C PRO A 254 -23.28 -2.10 -3.56
N ARG A 255 -24.60 -2.16 -3.58
CA ARG A 255 -25.43 -1.04 -3.12
C ARG A 255 -25.33 -0.97 -1.60
N LEU A 256 -25.11 0.23 -1.06
CA LEU A 256 -25.28 0.50 0.36
C LEU A 256 -26.71 0.11 0.73
N LYS A 257 -26.88 -1.01 1.45
CA LYS A 257 -28.21 -1.42 1.91
C LYS A 257 -28.60 -0.50 3.05
N VAL A 258 -29.22 0.63 2.73
CA VAL A 258 -30.18 1.26 3.65
C VAL A 258 -31.22 0.17 3.90
N GLY A 259 -31.28 -0.34 5.13
CA GLY A 259 -32.14 -1.48 5.45
C GLY A 259 -33.56 -1.26 4.94
N VAL A 260 -34.16 -2.32 4.40
CA VAL A 260 -35.61 -2.40 4.13
C VAL A 260 -36.43 -2.28 5.43
N HIS A 261 -35.76 -2.34 6.59
CA HIS A 261 -36.28 -1.81 7.83
C HIS A 261 -36.08 -0.30 7.84
N GLY A 262 -37.16 0.49 7.79
CA GLY A 262 -37.17 1.96 7.88
C GLY A 262 -36.51 2.57 9.13
N SER A 263 -35.75 1.80 9.91
CA SER A 263 -34.69 2.32 10.75
C SER A 263 -33.43 2.54 9.90
N VAL A 264 -33.22 3.79 9.49
CA VAL A 264 -31.86 4.30 9.27
C VAL A 264 -31.03 3.80 10.44
N HIS A 265 -30.02 2.95 10.22
CA HIS A 265 -29.05 2.65 11.27
C HIS A 265 -28.53 4.01 11.71
N ALA A 266 -29.00 4.47 12.88
CA ALA A 266 -28.72 5.81 13.34
C ALA A 266 -27.19 5.93 13.36
N ARG A 267 -26.67 6.81 12.51
CA ARG A 267 -25.24 7.01 12.38
C ARG A 267 -24.68 7.19 13.78
N ILE A 268 -23.83 6.27 14.21
CA ILE A 268 -23.30 6.28 15.56
C ILE A 268 -22.56 7.60 15.70
N SER A 269 -23.03 8.46 16.61
CA SER A 269 -22.43 9.76 16.82
C SER A 269 -20.96 9.60 17.18
N TRP A 270 -20.09 10.44 16.60
CA TRP A 270 -18.66 10.50 16.94
C TRP A 270 -18.42 10.56 18.45
N VAL A 271 -19.30 11.27 19.17
CA VAL A 271 -19.27 11.41 20.63
C VAL A 271 -19.34 10.07 21.36
N TYR A 272 -20.05 9.10 20.79
CA TYR A 272 -20.13 7.75 21.35
C TYR A 272 -18.77 7.04 21.29
N TRP A 273 -18.09 7.08 20.14
CA TRP A 273 -16.79 6.45 19.96
C TRP A 273 -15.73 7.06 20.88
N PHE A 274 -15.70 8.38 20.99
CA PHE A 274 -14.76 9.07 21.88
C PHE A 274 -14.97 8.79 23.37
N LYS A 275 -16.14 8.27 23.77
CA LYS A 275 -16.42 7.87 25.16
C LYS A 275 -16.03 6.42 25.47
N ARG A 276 -15.71 5.59 24.47
CA ARG A 276 -15.44 4.16 24.67
C ARG A 276 -13.95 3.92 24.92
N VAL A 277 -13.60 3.45 26.12
CA VAL A 277 -12.21 3.09 26.48
C VAL A 277 -11.61 2.04 25.53
N LEU A 278 -12.42 1.05 25.12
CA LEU A 278 -11.99 0.00 24.19
C LEU A 278 -11.48 0.55 22.84
N TYR A 279 -12.03 1.67 22.37
CA TYR A 279 -11.59 2.32 21.14
C TYR A 279 -10.12 2.75 21.24
N TYR A 280 -9.75 3.39 22.36
CA TYR A 280 -8.38 3.82 22.62
C TYR A 280 -7.42 2.64 22.84
N GLN A 281 -7.87 1.56 23.48
CA GLN A 281 -7.05 0.35 23.66
C GLN A 281 -6.68 -0.28 22.32
N VAL A 282 -7.66 -0.46 21.42
CA VAL A 282 -7.42 -1.02 20.08
C VAL A 282 -6.54 -0.08 19.25
N ALA A 283 -6.79 1.23 19.31
CA ALA A 283 -5.98 2.23 18.61
C ALA A 283 -4.52 2.19 19.08
N LEU A 284 -4.28 2.10 20.40
CA LEU A 284 -2.93 2.01 20.96
C LEU A 284 -2.21 0.74 20.49
N VAL A 285 -2.85 -0.42 20.59
CA VAL A 285 -2.27 -1.70 20.13
C VAL A 285 -1.97 -1.64 18.63
N TYR A 286 -2.87 -1.07 17.84
CA TYR A 286 -2.67 -0.90 16.40
C TYR A 286 -1.48 0.00 16.09
N VAL A 287 -1.39 1.17 16.73
CA VAL A 287 -0.28 2.13 16.53
C VAL A 287 1.06 1.51 16.92
N LEU A 288 1.13 0.85 18.08
CA LEU A 288 2.35 0.17 18.52
C LEU A 288 2.77 -0.94 17.55
N THR A 289 1.80 -1.74 17.09
CA THR A 289 2.07 -2.81 16.11
C THR A 289 2.59 -2.23 14.80
N ARG A 290 1.95 -1.19 14.27
CA ARG A 290 2.37 -0.51 13.03
C ARG A 290 3.74 0.15 13.17
N LEU A 291 4.05 0.73 14.33
CA LEU A 291 5.36 1.29 14.62
C LEU A 291 6.45 0.22 14.56
N VAL A 292 6.25 -0.92 15.25
CA VAL A 292 7.20 -2.03 15.24
C VAL A 292 7.43 -2.56 13.81
N LEU A 293 6.35 -2.72 13.03
CA LEU A 293 6.46 -3.19 11.65
C LEU A 293 7.23 -2.20 10.77
N ASN A 294 6.91 -0.91 10.85
CA ASN A 294 7.58 0.12 10.06
C ASN A 294 9.07 0.23 10.42
N VAL A 295 9.42 0.20 11.71
CA VAL A 295 10.81 0.21 12.18
C VAL A 295 11.55 -1.05 11.70
N SER A 296 10.91 -2.21 11.77
CA SER A 296 11.50 -3.47 11.29
C SER A 296 11.74 -3.47 9.79
N GLN A 297 10.80 -2.91 9.01
CA GLN A 297 10.91 -2.78 7.56
C GLN A 297 12.04 -1.83 7.16
N VAL A 298 12.17 -0.68 7.82
CA VAL A 298 13.28 0.26 7.60
C VAL A 298 14.62 -0.37 7.97
N SER A 299 14.69 -1.05 9.11
CA SER A 299 15.93 -1.71 9.59
C SER A 299 16.40 -2.79 8.62
N THR A 300 15.48 -3.63 8.14
CA THR A 300 15.76 -4.70 7.17
C THR A 300 16.16 -4.12 5.81
N THR A 301 15.48 -3.07 5.34
CA THR A 301 15.80 -2.41 4.07
C THR A 301 17.18 -1.78 4.11
N THR A 302 17.51 -1.09 5.20
CA THR A 302 18.83 -0.47 5.42
C THR A 302 19.93 -1.52 5.45
N ASN A 303 19.75 -2.61 6.21
CA ASN A 303 20.73 -3.69 6.29
C ASN A 303 20.93 -4.42 4.95
N ASN A 304 19.85 -4.65 4.20
CA ASN A 304 19.92 -5.26 2.87
C ASN A 304 20.67 -4.36 1.89
N PHE A 305 20.42 -3.05 1.92
CA PHE A 305 21.08 -2.10 1.04
C PHE A 305 22.56 -1.94 1.39
N SER A 306 22.92 -1.84 2.67
CA SER A 306 24.31 -1.81 3.14
C SER A 306 25.08 -3.06 2.74
N LEU A 307 24.43 -4.24 2.73
CA LEU A 307 25.05 -5.50 2.29
C LEU A 307 25.24 -5.55 0.77
N ILE A 308 24.29 -5.04 -0.02
CA ILE A 308 24.39 -4.95 -1.48
C ILE A 308 25.50 -3.95 -1.86
N TYR A 309 25.52 -2.78 -1.22
CA TYR A 309 26.53 -1.76 -1.44
C TYR A 309 27.92 -2.25 -1.02
N SER A 310 28.05 -2.91 0.14
CA SER A 310 29.30 -3.55 0.55
C SER A 310 29.74 -4.67 -0.40
N SER A 311 28.79 -5.39 -1.02
CA SER A 311 29.06 -6.40 -2.06
C SER A 311 29.57 -5.77 -3.37
N GLU A 312 28.94 -4.69 -3.82
CA GLU A 312 29.34 -3.91 -5.01
C GLU A 312 30.70 -3.23 -4.81
N GLU A 313 30.93 -2.62 -3.65
CA GLU A 313 32.19 -1.96 -3.28
C GLU A 313 33.34 -2.96 -3.21
N LYS A 314 33.11 -4.15 -2.61
CA LYS A 314 34.08 -5.27 -2.65
C LYS A 314 34.33 -5.80 -4.06
N ARG A 315 33.32 -5.81 -4.94
CA ARG A 315 33.50 -6.15 -6.36
C ARG A 315 34.39 -5.12 -7.06
N LEU A 316 34.15 -3.84 -6.84
CA LEU A 316 34.93 -2.73 -7.40
C LEU A 316 36.37 -2.71 -6.87
N GLU A 317 36.58 -2.99 -5.59
CA GLU A 317 37.92 -3.19 -5.02
C GLU A 317 38.64 -4.37 -5.68
N MET A 318 37.96 -5.50 -5.85
CA MET A 318 38.53 -6.67 -6.51
C MET A 318 38.89 -6.40 -7.99
N TYR A 319 38.05 -5.64 -8.70
CA TYR A 319 38.36 -5.18 -10.07
C TYR A 319 39.54 -4.20 -10.11
N ARG A 320 39.66 -3.29 -9.14
CA ARG A 320 40.83 -2.39 -9.02
C ARG A 320 42.11 -3.15 -8.69
N LEU A 321 42.04 -4.14 -7.80
CA LEU A 321 43.16 -5.04 -7.47
C LEU A 321 43.59 -5.86 -8.69
N CYS A 322 42.66 -6.45 -9.45
CA CYS A 322 42.98 -7.14 -10.70
C CYS A 322 43.60 -6.20 -11.76
N CYS A 323 43.13 -4.95 -11.89
CA CYS A 323 43.75 -3.98 -12.79
C CYS A 323 45.14 -3.52 -12.32
N LYS A 324 45.40 -3.54 -11.00
CA LYS A 324 46.71 -3.17 -10.42
C LYS A 324 47.74 -4.29 -10.60
N PHE A 325 47.32 -5.56 -10.51
CA PHE A 325 48.18 -6.72 -10.75
C PHE A 325 48.37 -7.05 -12.24
N GLY A 326 47.41 -6.70 -13.11
CA GLY A 326 47.55 -6.88 -14.56
C GLY A 326 48.54 -5.93 -15.26
N TYR A 327 49.08 -4.94 -14.55
CA TYR A 327 50.11 -4.02 -15.06
C TYR A 327 51.55 -4.44 -14.65
N GLU A 328 51.72 -5.40 -13.74
CA GLU A 328 53.04 -5.93 -13.35
C GLU A 328 53.43 -7.21 -14.12
N GLU A 329 52.53 -7.83 -14.89
CA GLU A 329 52.84 -9.01 -15.73
C GLU A 329 53.23 -8.67 -17.18
N ASN A 330 53.30 -7.39 -17.56
CA ASN A 330 53.74 -6.93 -18.89
C ASN A 330 54.89 -5.92 -18.86
N ALA A 331 55.70 -5.91 -17.78
CA ALA A 331 56.96 -5.18 -17.69
C ALA A 331 58.12 -6.13 -17.40
#